data_AF-A0A958Y8Z3-F1
#
_entry.id   AF-A0A958Y8Z3-F1
#
_cell.length_a   1.000
_cell.length_b   1.000
_cell.length_c   1.000
_cell.angle_alpha   90.00
_cell.angle_beta   90.00
_cell.angle_gamma   90.00
#
_symmetry.space_group_name_H-M   'P 1'
#
loop_
_entity.id
_entity.type
_entity.pdbx_description
1 polymer ?
#
loop_
_entity_poly.entity_id
_entity_poly.type
_entity_poly.pdbx_seq_one_letter_code
_entity_poly.pdbx_strand_id
1 'polypeptide(L)'
;MTDTLEYNTEREHLIIPEYGRHIQKMINHAKALPTKEERNKVSRAIIAVMGNLQPHLRDVPDFQHKLWDQLFIMSNFELDADSPYEKPSEELLGQRPEPLHYPQNHPKYRF
;
A
#
# COMPACT_ATOMS: atom_id res chain seq x y z
N MET A 1 -18.27 24.33 11.84
CA MET A 1 -16.88 24.05 11.41
C MET A 1 -16.85 24.22 9.91
N THR A 2 -16.03 25.13 9.40
CA THR A 2 -16.04 25.58 8.01
C THR A 2 -15.68 24.44 7.07
N ASP A 3 -16.66 23.99 6.28
CA ASP A 3 -16.45 23.11 5.12
C ASP A 3 -15.69 23.96 4.08
N THR A 4 -14.36 23.89 4.14
CA THR A 4 -13.49 24.66 3.25
C THR A 4 -13.27 23.79 2.03
N LEU A 5 -13.47 24.34 0.82
CA LEU A 5 -13.33 23.59 -0.42
C LEU A 5 -11.87 23.16 -0.58
N GLU A 6 -11.56 21.92 -0.24
CA GLU A 6 -10.20 21.38 -0.28
C GLU A 6 -9.87 20.84 -1.67
N TYR A 7 -8.81 21.37 -2.28
CA TYR A 7 -8.34 20.90 -3.58
C TYR A 7 -7.47 19.65 -3.45
N ASN A 8 -7.56 18.76 -4.43
CA ASN A 8 -6.78 17.51 -4.43
C ASN A 8 -5.27 17.75 -4.49
N THR A 9 -4.83 18.89 -5.03
CA THR A 9 -3.42 19.30 -5.15
C THR A 9 -2.80 19.75 -3.83
N GLU A 10 -3.62 20.15 -2.85
CA GLU A 10 -3.18 20.61 -1.53
C GLU A 10 -3.19 19.49 -0.49
N ARG A 11 -3.83 18.37 -0.81
CA ARG A 11 -3.97 17.21 0.08
C ARG A 11 -2.76 16.29 -0.05
N GLU A 12 -2.60 15.43 0.95
CA GLU A 12 -1.61 14.36 0.94
C GLU A 12 -1.74 13.48 -0.32
N HIS A 13 -0.58 13.08 -0.84
CA HIS A 13 -0.46 12.17 -1.96
C HIS A 13 -0.98 10.78 -1.57
N LEU A 14 -1.75 10.16 -2.45
CA LEU A 14 -2.24 8.80 -2.24
C LEU A 14 -1.28 7.81 -2.86
N ILE A 15 -0.68 6.95 -2.04
CA ILE A 15 0.26 5.92 -2.51
C ILE A 15 -0.49 4.84 -3.32
N ILE A 16 -1.68 4.44 -2.84
CA ILE A 16 -2.57 3.49 -3.52
C ILE A 16 -3.95 4.15 -3.69
N PRO A 17 -4.20 4.85 -4.81
CA PRO A 17 -5.43 5.61 -5.04
C PRO A 17 -6.71 4.77 -5.00
N GLU A 18 -6.64 3.47 -5.28
CA GLU A 18 -7.75 2.52 -5.36
C GLU A 18 -8.54 2.41 -4.05
N TYR A 19 -7.88 2.59 -2.91
CA TYR A 19 -8.50 2.58 -1.59
C TYR A 19 -9.12 3.92 -1.17
N GLY A 20 -8.78 4.99 -1.89
CA GLY A 20 -9.29 6.34 -1.66
C GLY A 20 -8.79 7.01 -0.37
N ARG A 21 -9.21 8.27 -0.19
CA ARG A 21 -8.71 9.14 0.91
C ARG A 21 -9.15 8.71 2.31
N HIS A 22 -10.28 8.02 2.44
CA HIS A 22 -10.78 7.59 3.75
C HIS A 22 -9.87 6.53 4.37
N ILE A 23 -9.35 5.59 3.57
CA ILE A 23 -8.41 4.57 4.05
C ILE A 23 -7.10 5.24 4.49
N GLN A 24 -6.56 6.17 3.69
CA GLN A 24 -5.37 6.93 4.07
C GLN A 24 -5.56 7.68 5.41
N LYS A 25 -6.71 8.33 5.60
CA LYS A 25 -7.05 8.99 6.88
C LYS A 25 -7.11 8.02 8.05
N MET A 26 -7.67 6.82 7.87
CA MET A 26 -7.69 5.79 8.91
C MET A 26 -6.29 5.29 9.26
N ILE A 27 -5.41 5.11 8.26
CA ILE A 27 -4.02 4.70 8.47
C ILE A 27 -3.25 5.80 9.21
N ASN A 28 -3.41 7.06 8.81
CA ASN A 28 -2.80 8.19 9.52
C ASN A 28 -3.29 8.28 10.96
N HIS A 29 -4.57 8.01 11.20
CA HIS A 29 -5.11 7.91 12.55
C HIS A 29 -4.47 6.74 13.33
N ALA A 30 -4.35 5.56 12.73
CA ALA A 30 -3.71 4.41 13.35
C ALA A 30 -2.26 4.70 13.75
N LYS A 31 -1.50 5.41 12.92
CA LYS A 31 -0.12 5.84 13.23
C LYS A 31 -0.05 6.76 14.45
N ALA A 32 -1.03 7.65 14.61
CA ALA A 32 -1.05 8.65 15.68
C ALA A 32 -1.47 8.10 17.06
N LEU A 33 -1.92 6.84 17.14
CA LEU A 33 -2.35 6.26 18.41
C LEU A 33 -1.14 5.98 19.34
N PRO A 34 -1.30 6.22 20.65
CA PRO A 34 -0.20 6.16 21.61
C PRO A 34 0.20 4.72 21.97
N THR A 35 -0.76 3.81 22.06
CA THR A 35 -0.52 2.43 22.53
C THR A 35 -0.44 1.44 21.38
N LYS A 36 0.45 0.46 21.50
CA LYS A 36 0.62 -0.58 20.48
C LYS A 36 -0.64 -1.44 20.35
N GLU A 37 -1.34 -1.69 21.45
CA GLU A 37 -2.60 -2.43 21.46
C GLU A 37 -3.68 -1.74 20.62
N GLU A 38 -3.82 -0.42 20.75
CA GLU A 38 -4.77 0.36 19.94
C GLU A 38 -4.36 0.39 18.47
N ARG A 39 -3.07 0.58 18.17
CA ARG A 39 -2.54 0.49 16.79
C ARG A 39 -2.88 -0.85 16.15
N ASN A 40 -2.66 -1.94 16.88
CA ASN A 40 -2.97 -3.29 16.43
C ASN A 40 -4.46 -3.49 16.16
N LYS A 41 -5.31 -3.02 17.08
CA LYS A 41 -6.77 -3.12 16.96
C LYS A 41 -7.27 -2.36 15.73
N VAL A 42 -6.82 -1.12 15.55
CA VAL A 42 -7.22 -0.29 14.42
C VAL A 42 -6.67 -0.82 13.10
N SER A 43 -5.42 -1.30 13.06
CA SER A 43 -4.83 -1.91 11.85
C SER A 43 -5.64 -3.10 11.36
N ARG A 44 -6.06 -3.99 12.26
CA ARG A 44 -6.93 -5.13 11.92
C ARG A 44 -8.30 -4.69 11.39
N ALA A 45 -8.87 -3.62 11.96
CA ALA A 45 -10.12 -3.05 11.46
C ALA A 45 -9.96 -2.47 10.04
N ILE A 46 -8.85 -1.76 9.78
CA ILE A 46 -8.54 -1.21 8.45
C ILE A 46 -8.41 -2.32 7.42
N ILE A 47 -7.71 -3.41 7.74
CA ILE A 47 -7.56 -4.57 6.85
C ILE A 47 -8.92 -5.20 6.52
N ALA A 48 -9.81 -5.32 7.51
CA ALA A 48 -11.16 -5.79 7.29
C ALA A 48 -11.93 -4.89 6.31
N VAL A 49 -11.78 -3.56 6.42
CA VAL A 49 -12.40 -2.61 5.48
C VAL A 49 -11.77 -2.72 4.08
N MET A 50 -10.44 -2.78 3.97
CA MET A 50 -9.75 -2.96 2.69
C MET A 50 -10.18 -4.25 1.98
N GLY A 51 -10.31 -5.36 2.72
CA GLY A 51 -10.78 -6.64 2.18
C GLY A 51 -12.25 -6.64 1.74
N ASN A 52 -13.08 -5.74 2.27
CA ASN A 52 -14.46 -5.57 1.80
C ASN A 52 -14.53 -4.70 0.52
N LEU A 53 -13.65 -3.70 0.41
CA LEU A 53 -13.51 -2.86 -0.79
C LEU A 53 -13.01 -3.67 -1.98
N GLN A 54 -12.16 -4.68 -1.75
CA GLN A 54 -11.52 -5.46 -2.78
C GLN A 54 -11.96 -6.94 -2.77
N PRO A 55 -13.23 -7.26 -3.13
CA PRO A 55 -13.76 -8.61 -3.04
C PRO A 55 -13.07 -9.60 -3.98
N HIS A 56 -12.54 -9.13 -5.11
CA HIS A 56 -11.87 -9.98 -6.10
C HIS A 56 -10.52 -10.52 -5.63
N LEU A 57 -9.93 -9.96 -4.56
CA LEU A 57 -8.71 -10.52 -3.98
C LEU A 57 -9.00 -11.79 -3.15
N ARG A 58 -10.26 -12.12 -2.83
CA ARG A 58 -10.58 -13.29 -1.98
C ARG A 58 -10.18 -14.62 -2.59
N ASP A 59 -10.14 -14.72 -3.91
CA ASP A 59 -9.78 -15.96 -4.62
C ASP A 59 -8.25 -16.11 -4.76
N VAL A 60 -7.49 -15.09 -4.36
CA VAL A 60 -6.03 -15.10 -4.45
C VAL A 60 -5.44 -15.73 -3.19
N PRO A 61 -4.61 -16.79 -3.32
CA PRO A 61 -3.81 -17.27 -2.21
C PRO A 61 -3.03 -16.11 -1.58
N ASP A 62 -2.99 -16.08 -0.25
CA ASP A 62 -2.30 -15.02 0.52
C ASP A 62 -2.87 -13.60 0.32
N PHE A 63 -4.17 -13.45 0.05
CA PHE A 63 -4.77 -12.12 -0.06
C PHE A 63 -4.59 -11.26 1.21
N GLN A 64 -4.65 -11.89 2.39
CA GLN A 64 -4.41 -11.21 3.67
C GLN A 64 -3.00 -10.64 3.75
N HIS A 65 -2.00 -11.37 3.24
CA HIS A 65 -0.61 -10.91 3.19
C HIS A 65 -0.50 -9.63 2.35
N LYS A 66 -1.11 -9.61 1.16
CA LYS A 66 -1.12 -8.43 0.28
C LYS A 66 -1.76 -7.21 0.94
N LEU A 67 -2.83 -7.39 1.72
CA LEU A 67 -3.48 -6.29 2.44
C LEU A 67 -2.57 -5.72 3.53
N TRP A 68 -1.85 -6.57 4.25
CA TRP A 68 -0.84 -6.14 5.22
C TRP A 68 0.28 -5.36 4.53
N ASP A 69 0.79 -5.84 3.39
CA ASP A 69 1.83 -5.15 2.62
C ASP A 69 1.36 -3.75 2.20
N GLN A 70 0.16 -3.68 1.61
CA GLN A 70 -0.44 -2.41 1.18
C GLN A 70 -0.65 -1.46 2.34
N LEU A 71 -1.06 -1.95 3.51
CA LEU A 71 -1.21 -1.15 4.72
C LEU A 71 0.14 -0.57 5.19
N PHE A 72 1.21 -1.37 5.21
CA PHE A 72 2.54 -0.87 5.58
C PHE A 72 3.08 0.14 4.56
N ILE A 73 2.91 -0.13 3.26
CA ILE A 73 3.28 0.79 2.18
C ILE A 73 2.55 2.12 2.31
N MET A 74 1.22 2.10 2.48
CA MET A 74 0.42 3.32 2.67
C MET A 74 0.76 4.09 3.95
N SER A 75 1.34 3.40 4.95
CA SER A 75 1.80 4.02 6.20
C SER A 75 3.20 4.63 6.10
N ASN A 76 3.87 4.50 4.95
CA ASN A 76 5.29 4.82 4.77
C ASN A 76 6.20 4.02 5.73
N PHE A 77 5.86 2.76 6.02
CA PHE A 77 6.56 1.85 6.96
C PHE A 77 6.69 2.33 8.42
N GLU A 78 6.11 3.48 8.76
CA GLU A 78 6.16 4.08 10.11
C GLU A 78 5.19 3.44 11.11
N LEU A 79 4.21 2.66 10.62
CA LEU A 79 3.22 2.02 11.48
C LEU A 79 3.82 0.81 12.23
N ASP A 80 3.88 0.91 13.54
CA ASP A 80 4.19 -0.21 14.42
C ASP A 80 2.92 -1.00 14.78
N ALA A 81 2.70 -2.07 14.01
CA ALA A 81 1.65 -3.07 14.22
C ALA A 81 2.20 -4.50 14.08
N ASP A 82 1.64 -5.42 14.84
CA ASP A 82 1.95 -6.85 14.82
C ASP A 82 1.21 -7.52 13.65
N SER A 83 1.95 -7.70 12.56
CA SER A 83 1.54 -8.51 11.41
C SER A 83 2.01 -9.96 11.60
N PRO A 84 1.21 -10.97 11.20
CA PRO A 84 1.65 -12.36 11.16
C PRO A 84 2.60 -12.65 9.99
N TYR A 85 2.79 -11.69 9.08
CA TYR A 85 3.67 -11.77 7.91
C TYR A 85 4.86 -10.83 8.08
N GLU A 86 5.95 -11.13 7.36
CA GLU A 86 7.14 -10.27 7.33
C GLU A 86 6.80 -8.90 6.77
N LYS A 87 7.35 -7.84 7.36
CA LYS A 87 7.14 -6.49 6.85
C LYS A 87 7.86 -6.36 5.51
N PRO A 88 7.21 -5.80 4.47
CA PRO A 88 7.91 -5.52 3.23
C PRO A 88 9.06 -4.56 3.49
N SER A 89 10.24 -4.87 2.96
CA SER A 89 11.40 -3.98 3.03
C SER A 89 11.25 -2.86 2.00
N GLU A 90 11.36 -1.62 2.46
CA GLU A 90 11.29 -0.41 1.62
C GLU A 90 12.28 -0.47 0.43
N GLU A 91 13.48 -1.01 0.66
CA GLU A 91 14.52 -1.17 -0.37
C GLU A 91 14.08 -2.07 -1.54
N LEU A 92 13.28 -3.11 -1.29
CA LEU A 92 12.82 -4.03 -2.35
C LEU A 92 11.78 -3.37 -3.27
N LEU A 93 10.98 -2.43 -2.75
CA LEU A 93 9.96 -1.73 -3.55
C LEU A 93 10.56 -0.63 -4.42
N GLY A 94 11.64 0.01 -3.96
CA GLY A 94 12.35 1.04 -4.72
C GLY A 94 13.32 0.50 -5.78
N GLN A 95 13.59 -0.81 -5.79
CA GLN A 95 14.50 -1.42 -6.75
C GLN A 95 13.96 -1.27 -8.17
N ARG A 96 14.76 -0.63 -9.02
CA ARG A 96 14.46 -0.57 -10.45
C ARG A 96 14.62 -1.99 -11.03
N PRO A 97 13.71 -2.42 -11.90
CA PRO A 97 13.88 -3.69 -12.59
C PRO A 97 15.19 -3.68 -13.36
N GLU A 98 15.84 -4.84 -13.46
CA GLU A 98 17.07 -4.95 -14.25
C GLU A 98 16.77 -4.57 -15.70
N PRO A 99 17.65 -3.77 -16.33
CA PRO A 99 17.48 -3.41 -17.72
C PRO A 99 17.56 -4.68 -18.58
N LEU A 100 16.47 -5.00 -19.28
CA LEU A 100 16.44 -6.12 -20.21
C LEU A 100 17.36 -5.79 -21.40
N HIS A 101 18.32 -6.68 -21.68
CA HIS A 101 19.05 -6.59 -22.92
C HIS A 101 18.11 -6.87 -24.08
N TYR A 102 17.97 -5.90 -24.99
CA TYR A 102 17.21 -6.10 -26.21
C TYR A 102 17.87 -7.25 -26.98
N PRO A 103 17.10 -8.23 -27.50
CA PRO A 103 17.68 -9.29 -28.30
C PRO A 103 18.40 -8.66 -29.49
N GLN A 104 19.72 -8.83 -29.55
CA GLN A 104 20.55 -8.34 -30.63
C GLN A 104 20.29 -9.22 -31.85
N ASN A 105 19.21 -8.93 -32.57
CA ASN A 105 18.97 -9.52 -33.87
C ASN A 105 20.11 -9.04 -34.78
N HIS A 106 21.04 -9.95 -35.09
CA HIS A 106 21.93 -9.79 -36.22
C HIS A 106 21.14 -10.28 -37.44
N PRO A 107 20.47 -9.39 -38.21
CA PRO A 107 19.79 -9.83 -39.41
C PRO A 107 20.80 -10.50 -40.34
N LYS A 108 20.60 -11.78 -40.60
CA LYS A 108 21.45 -12.59 -41.49
C LYS A 108 21.45 -12.05 -42.93
N TYR A 109 20.44 -11.26 -43.30
CA TYR A 109 20.32 -10.62 -44.59
C TYR A 109 19.98 -9.13 -44.41
N ARG A 110 20.81 -8.27 -45.02
CA ARG A 110 20.44 -6.89 -45.35
C ARG A 110 19.62 -6.95 -46.63
N PHE A 111 18.35 -6.58 -46.55
CA PHE A 111 17.61 -6.08 -47.71
C PHE A 111 17.48 -4.57 -47.54
#